data_AF-A0A7D5T6B2-F1
#
_entry.id   AF-A0A7D5T6B2-F1
#
_cell.length_a   1.000
_cell.length_b   1.000
_cell.length_c   1.000
_cell.angle_alpha   90.00
_cell.angle_beta   90.00
_cell.angle_gamma   90.00
#
_symmetry.space_group_name_H-M   'P 1'
#
loop_
_entity.id
_entity.type
_entity.pdbx_description
1 polymer ?
#
loop_
_entity_poly.entity_id
_entity_poly.type
_entity_poly.pdbx_seq_one_letter_code
_entity_poly.pdbx_strand_id
1 'polypeptide(L)' 'MTCPYLAYRESADGASFDEARAYCEAAERFVQPMRADICNDRFDLDHAEDCEIYLDHAGDGDESDGRGEGDDA' A
#
# COMPACT_ATOMS: atom_id res chain seq x y z
N MET A 1 -9.08 3.39 1.83
CA MET A 1 -8.19 3.39 3.01
C MET A 1 -6.75 3.48 2.54
N THR A 2 -5.81 4.06 3.28
CA THR A 2 -4.41 4.10 2.81
C THR A 2 -3.84 2.69 2.63
N CYS A 3 -3.12 2.48 1.53
CA CYS A 3 -2.42 1.25 1.22
C CYS A 3 -1.49 0.83 2.37
N PRO A 4 -1.53 -0.44 2.82
CA PRO A 4 -0.74 -0.90 3.97
C PRO A 4 0.76 -0.88 3.72
N TYR A 5 1.18 -0.88 2.45
CA TYR A 5 2.58 -0.86 2.05
C TYR A 5 3.14 0.56 1.86
N LEU A 6 2.35 1.62 2.06
CA LEU A 6 2.82 2.99 1.90
C LEU A 6 3.42 3.51 3.21
N ALA A 7 4.70 3.84 3.18
CA ALA A 7 5.41 4.57 4.23
C ALA A 7 5.97 5.89 3.71
N TYR A 8 6.34 6.78 4.62
CA TYR A 8 7.13 7.97 4.32
C TYR A 8 8.46 7.87 5.05
N ARG A 9 9.58 7.88 4.31
CA ARG A 9 10.93 7.70 4.86
C ARG A 9 11.86 8.78 4.32
N GLU A 10 12.78 9.24 5.16
CA GLU A 10 13.84 10.19 4.75
C GLU A 10 15.03 9.47 4.12
N SER A 11 15.20 8.17 4.39
CA SER A 11 16.31 7.38 3.84
C SER A 11 15.96 5.90 3.65
N ALA A 12 16.52 5.30 2.59
CA ALA A 12 16.52 3.87 2.30
C ALA A 12 17.51 3.60 1.16
N ASP A 13 18.07 2.39 1.10
CA ASP A 13 18.90 1.90 -0.02
C ASP A 13 20.08 2.83 -0.40
N GLY A 14 20.68 3.46 0.60
CA GLY A 14 21.80 4.40 0.42
C GLY A 14 21.40 5.78 -0.11
N ALA A 15 20.12 6.02 -0.36
CA ALA A 15 19.56 7.35 -0.64
C ALA A 15 19.08 8.02 0.66
N SER A 16 19.27 9.33 0.75
CA SER A 16 18.79 10.18 1.84
C SER A 16 18.24 11.49 1.29
N PHE A 17 17.17 12.00 1.90
CA PHE A 17 16.49 13.23 1.52
C PHE A 17 16.30 14.13 2.74
N ASP A 18 16.16 15.43 2.51
CA ASP A 18 15.91 16.42 3.57
C ASP A 18 14.49 16.35 4.14
N GLU A 19 13.57 15.65 3.46
CA GLU A 19 12.16 15.49 3.84
C GLU A 19 11.71 14.07 3.51
N ALA A 20 10.75 13.56 4.27
CA ALA A 20 10.24 12.21 4.10
C ALA A 20 9.57 12.04 2.73
N ARG A 21 9.97 11.00 1.98
CA ARG A 21 9.41 10.67 0.67
C ARG A 21 8.63 9.37 0.72
N ALA A 22 7.64 9.27 -0.17
CA ALA A 22 6.82 8.08 -0.30
C ALA A 22 7.69 6.87 -0.67
N TYR A 23 7.60 5.83 0.16
CA TYR A 23 8.33 4.59 0.06
C TYR A 23 7.32 3.45 0.07
N CYS A 24 7.41 2.57 -0.93
CA CYS A 24 6.58 1.37 -0.98
C CYS A 24 7.36 0.23 -0.35
N GLU A 25 6.85 -0.33 0.74
CA GLU A 25 7.49 -1.44 1.46
C GLU A 25 7.39 -2.76 0.69
N ALA A 26 6.32 -2.97 -0.08
CA ALA A 26 6.18 -4.16 -0.94
C ALA A 26 7.23 -4.23 -2.06
N ALA A 27 7.56 -3.09 -2.66
CA ALA A 27 8.58 -2.99 -3.71
C ALA A 27 9.95 -2.52 -3.20
N GLU A 28 10.09 -2.33 -1.88
CA GLU A 28 11.30 -1.89 -1.19
C GLU A 28 12.00 -0.71 -1.86
N ARG A 29 11.23 0.31 -2.26
CA ARG A 29 11.79 1.49 -2.96
C ARG A 29 10.95 2.74 -2.83
N PHE A 30 11.60 3.88 -3.01
CA PHE A 30 10.90 5.16 -3.20
C PHE A 30 10.05 5.15 -4.46
N VAL A 31 8.82 5.65 -4.35
CA VAL A 31 7.86 5.74 -5.44
C VAL A 31 7.61 7.19 -5.86
N GLN A 32 7.10 7.37 -7.08
CA GLN A 32 6.74 8.70 -7.58
C GLN A 32 5.54 9.27 -6.82
N PRO A 33 5.41 10.61 -6.71
CA PRO A 33 4.27 11.25 -6.04
C PRO A 33 2.92 10.75 -6.55
N MET A 34 2.77 10.58 -7.88
CA MET A 34 1.53 10.07 -8.48
C MET A 34 1.16 8.65 -8.00
N ARG A 35 2.17 7.80 -7.72
CA ARG A 35 1.91 6.49 -7.12
C ARG A 35 1.45 6.65 -5.67
N ALA A 36 2.07 7.56 -4.93
CA ALA A 36 1.65 7.86 -3.57
C ALA A 36 0.20 8.38 -3.55
N ASP A 37 -0.23 9.14 -4.55
CA ASP A 37 -1.62 9.58 -4.66
C ASP A 37 -2.59 8.39 -4.81
N ILE A 38 -2.27 7.40 -5.66
CA ILE A 38 -3.03 6.14 -5.77
C ILE A 38 -3.05 5.42 -4.43
N CYS A 39 -1.89 5.21 -3.81
CA CYS A 39 -1.78 4.50 -2.53
C CYS A 39 -2.49 5.21 -1.35
N ASN A 40 -2.72 6.51 -1.46
CA ASN A 40 -3.47 7.29 -0.47
C ASN A 40 -4.98 7.37 -0.79
N ASP A 41 -5.44 6.71 -1.85
CA ASP A 41 -6.80 6.79 -2.39
C ASP A 41 -7.27 8.22 -2.67
N ARG A 42 -6.39 9.03 -3.27
CA ARG A 42 -6.71 10.41 -3.63
C ARG A 42 -7.34 10.46 -5.02
N PHE A 43 -8.18 11.47 -5.24
CA PHE A 43 -8.74 11.77 -6.57
C PHE A 43 -9.59 10.64 -7.16
N ASP A 44 -10.36 9.95 -6.31
CA ASP A 44 -11.20 8.80 -6.69
C ASP A 44 -10.41 7.60 -7.24
N LEU A 45 -9.12 7.51 -6.89
CA LEU A 45 -8.28 6.33 -7.11
C LEU A 45 -8.39 5.40 -5.90
N ASP A 46 -8.23 4.10 -6.12
CA ASP A 46 -8.21 3.07 -5.07
C ASP A 46 -6.95 2.22 -5.21
N HIS A 47 -6.11 2.16 -4.17
CA HIS A 47 -4.93 1.32 -4.18
C HIS A 47 -5.22 -0.18 -4.42
N ALA A 48 -6.39 -0.66 -4.04
CA ALA A 48 -6.80 -2.05 -4.24
C ALA A 48 -7.26 -2.35 -5.67
N GLU A 49 -7.52 -1.33 -6.50
CA GLU A 49 -7.94 -1.50 -7.89
C GLU A 49 -6.92 -0.94 -8.90
N ASP A 50 -6.27 0.18 -8.56
CA ASP A 50 -5.46 0.98 -9.47
C ASP A 50 -3.93 0.82 -9.25
N CYS A 51 -3.48 0.22 -8.15
CA CYS A 51 -2.05 0.04 -7.88
C CYS A 51 -1.58 -1.38 -8.22
N GLU A 52 -0.77 -1.53 -9.27
CA GLU A 52 -0.29 -2.85 -9.71
C GLU A 52 0.61 -3.53 -8.67
N ILE A 53 1.38 -2.77 -7.88
CA ILE A 53 2.23 -3.33 -6.83
C ILE A 53 1.37 -3.86 -5.68
N TYR A 54 0.29 -3.17 -5.31
CA TYR A 54 -0.58 -3.68 -4.26
C TYR A 54 -1.24 -4.98 -4.74
N LEU A 55 -1.82 -4.99 -5.94
CA LEU A 55 -2.48 -6.15 -6.52
C LEU A 55 -1.56 -7.39 -6.58
N ASP A 56 -0.31 -7.20 -7.01
CA ASP A 56 0.67 -8.28 -7.10
C ASP A 56 1.01 -8.89 -5.73
N HIS A 57 0.93 -8.12 -4.64
CA HIS A 57 1.28 -8.57 -3.28
C HIS A 57 0.05 -8.93 -2.42
N ALA A 58 -1.12 -8.35 -2.69
CA ALA A 58 -2.35 -8.63 -1.97
C ALA A 58 -2.92 -10.00 -2.34
N GLY A 59 -2.69 -10.48 -3.56
CA GLY A 59 -3.06 -11.83 -4.00
C GLY A 59 -2.35 -12.96 -3.24
N ASP A 60 -1.28 -12.66 -2.50
CA ASP A 60 -0.55 -13.61 -1.64
C ASP A 60 -0.95 -13.52 -0.16
N GLY A 61 -1.82 -12.55 0.21
CA GLY A 61 -1.99 -12.12 1.60
C GLY A 61 -3.42 -11.92 2.13
N ASP A 62 -4.48 -12.29 1.40
CA ASP A 62 -5.87 -12.15 1.86
C ASP A 62 -6.59 -13.49 2.04
N GLU A 63 -6.17 -14.25 3.06
CA GLU A 63 -7.06 -15.15 3.81
C GLU A 63 -6.93 -14.82 5.29
N SER A 64 -7.47 -13.68 5.72
CA SER A 64 -7.85 -13.47 7.12
C SER A 64 -8.80 -12.28 7.31
N ASP A 65 -10.05 -12.43 6.89
CA ASP A 65 -11.16 -12.05 7.77
C ASP A 65 -12.19 -13.18 7.79
N GLY A 66 -11.91 -14.15 8.67
CA GLY A 66 -12.86 -15.18 9.03
C GLY A 66 -14.05 -14.55 9.75
N ARG A 67 -15.14 -14.30 9.02
CA ARG A 67 -16.48 -14.24 9.61
C ARG A 67 -17.23 -15.52 9.31
N GLY A 68 -16.84 -16.57 10.03
CA GLY A 68 -17.76 -17.65 10.33
C GLY A 68 -18.82 -17.12 11.28
N GLU A 69 -20.04 -16.96 10.79
CA GLU A 69 -21.21 -16.79 11.64
C GLU A 69 -22.28 -17.78 11.18
N GLY A 70 -22.12 -19.01 11.68
CA GLY A 70 -23.27 -19.84 11.97
C GLY A 70 -23.77 -19.47 13.37
N ASP A 71 -25.03 -19.08 13.48
CA ASP A 71 -25.81 -19.30 14.70
C ASP A 71 -27.25 -19.67 14.30
N ASP A 72 -27.62 -20.86 14.73
CA ASP A 72 -28.93 -21.52 14.68
C ASP A 72 -30.07 -20.67 15.27
N ALA A 73 -31.24 -20.67 14.60
CA ALA A 73 -32.56 -20.92 15.22
C ALA A 73 -33.68 -21.06 14.15
#